data_AF-A0A3D2EQK7-F1
#
_entry.id   AF-A0A3D2EQK7-F1
#
_cell.length_a   1.000
_cell.length_b   1.000
_cell.length_c   1.000
_cell.angle_alpha   90.00
_cell.angle_beta   90.00
_cell.angle_gamma   90.00
#
_symmetry.space_group_name_H-M   'P 1'
#
loop_
_entity.id
_entity.type
_entity.pdbx_description
1 polymer ?
#
loop_
_entity_poly.entity_id
_entity_poly.type
_entity_poly.pdbx_seq_one_letter_code
_entity_poly.pdbx_strand_id
1 'polypeptide(L)'
;MACSFTRNRLKPSTATPCCATSSTARGRPTTRSTGPLPRPEACDRAEPRNPKPRRQPSANLLTPRNPAVLSFTSLLNQIADGQDLSDEQAEAAVRAMMSGDVSPALAGAFLWGLKTKGEAVSEIAGAARAMRGLMTGVAAPEGAIDVCGTGGDKSSTYNISTAVSFVLAGSGIPVAKHGNRAATSKSGAADVLAALGVNLEADFALIEQAIAQAGVGFLFAQRHHGAIRHVMPVRKELQIPTVFNLLGPLTNPGGAKMQLLGVFAPQWVEPLARVL
;
A
#
# COMPACT_ATOMS: atom_id res chain seq x y z
N MET A 1 32.36 17.13 -25.22
CA MET A 1 32.71 15.70 -25.37
C MET A 1 31.44 14.89 -25.16
N ALA A 2 30.69 14.63 -26.24
CA ALA A 2 29.43 13.88 -26.19
C ALA A 2 29.71 12.45 -26.64
N CYS A 3 29.56 11.48 -25.74
CA CYS A 3 29.77 10.07 -26.04
C CYS A 3 28.41 9.39 -26.24
N SER A 4 28.11 9.03 -27.49
CA SER A 4 26.92 8.29 -27.91
C SER A 4 27.16 6.80 -27.69
N PHE A 5 26.39 6.17 -26.79
CA PHE A 5 26.40 4.71 -26.61
C PHE A 5 25.25 4.08 -27.38
N THR A 6 25.60 3.38 -28.45
CA THR A 6 24.71 2.54 -29.26
C THR A 6 24.31 1.27 -28.49
N ARG A 7 23.00 1.02 -28.38
CA ARG A 7 22.45 -0.20 -27.75
C ARG A 7 22.51 -1.38 -28.72
N ASN A 8 23.30 -2.40 -28.39
CA ASN A 8 23.27 -3.69 -29.08
C ASN A 8 22.11 -4.54 -28.50
N ARG A 9 21.13 -4.91 -29.33
CA ARG A 9 20.02 -5.80 -28.97
C ARG A 9 20.40 -7.26 -29.25
N LEU A 10 20.45 -8.10 -28.23
CA LEU A 10 20.45 -9.56 -28.37
C LEU A 10 19.00 -10.06 -28.50
N LYS A 11 18.73 -10.88 -29.53
CA LYS A 11 17.45 -11.58 -29.77
C LYS A 11 17.38 -12.87 -28.92
N PRO A 12 16.21 -13.26 -28.39
CA PRO A 12 16.00 -14.62 -27.90
C PRO A 12 15.49 -15.55 -29.02
N SER A 13 16.04 -16.76 -29.05
CA SER A 13 15.68 -17.85 -29.96
C SER A 13 14.47 -18.63 -29.42
N THR A 14 13.62 -19.04 -30.36
CA THR A 14 12.42 -19.87 -30.21
C THR A 14 12.78 -21.35 -30.05
N ALA A 15 12.09 -22.06 -29.15
CA ALA A 15 11.87 -23.50 -29.29
C ALA A 15 10.62 -23.95 -28.49
N THR A 16 9.59 -24.37 -29.22
CA THR A 16 8.52 -25.28 -28.80
C THR A 16 8.76 -26.62 -29.50
N PRO A 17 8.48 -27.76 -28.86
CA PRO A 17 7.52 -28.71 -29.47
C PRO A 17 6.60 -29.33 -28.38
N CYS A 18 5.30 -29.53 -28.58
CA CYS A 18 4.53 -30.33 -29.54
C CYS A 18 3.94 -31.57 -28.83
N CYS A 19 2.64 -31.78 -29.08
CA CYS A 19 1.76 -32.83 -28.55
C CYS A 19 2.26 -34.26 -28.79
N ALA A 20 1.84 -35.18 -27.91
CA ALA A 20 1.55 -36.56 -28.28
C ALA A 20 0.36 -37.11 -27.48
N THR A 21 -0.50 -37.81 -28.22
CA THR A 21 -1.81 -38.38 -27.90
C THR A 21 -1.72 -39.86 -27.50
N SER A 22 -2.91 -40.43 -27.19
CA SER A 22 -3.32 -41.86 -27.11
C SER A 22 -3.48 -42.39 -25.67
N SER A 23 -4.65 -42.82 -25.18
CA SER A 23 -5.74 -43.70 -25.67
C SER A 23 -5.57 -45.17 -25.23
N THR A 24 -6.71 -45.77 -24.83
CA THR A 24 -7.03 -47.20 -24.54
C THR A 24 -6.84 -47.65 -23.07
N ALA A 25 -7.70 -48.45 -22.42
CA ALA A 25 -8.90 -49.20 -22.80
C ALA A 25 -9.79 -49.60 -21.59
N ARG A 26 -11.10 -49.64 -21.85
CA ARG A 26 -12.15 -50.64 -21.53
C ARG A 26 -12.18 -51.39 -20.18
N GLY A 27 -13.37 -51.37 -19.56
CA GLY A 27 -13.86 -52.43 -18.66
C GLY A 27 -15.28 -52.17 -18.11
N ARG A 28 -16.30 -52.80 -18.72
CA ARG A 28 -17.68 -53.05 -18.23
C ARG A 28 -18.04 -54.48 -18.70
N PRO A 29 -19.13 -55.15 -18.27
CA PRO A 29 -20.16 -54.81 -17.26
C PRO A 29 -20.53 -56.03 -16.36
N THR A 30 -21.50 -55.91 -15.45
CA THR A 30 -22.53 -56.94 -15.25
C THR A 30 -23.74 -56.38 -14.49
N THR A 31 -24.88 -57.00 -14.79
CA THR A 31 -26.27 -56.69 -14.47
C THR A 31 -26.76 -57.44 -13.23
N ARG A 32 -27.83 -56.92 -12.60
CA ARG A 32 -28.92 -57.57 -11.80
C ARG A 32 -29.29 -56.63 -10.64
N SER A 33 -30.51 -56.54 -10.14
CA SER A 33 -31.85 -56.96 -10.55
C SER A 33 -32.83 -56.18 -9.67
N THR A 34 -33.98 -55.86 -10.21
CA THR A 34 -35.13 -55.23 -9.57
C THR A 34 -35.73 -56.08 -8.45
N GLY A 35 -35.96 -55.49 -7.27
CA GLY A 35 -36.81 -56.03 -6.20
C GLY A 35 -37.37 -54.88 -5.33
N PRO A 36 -38.61 -54.97 -4.81
CA PRO A 36 -39.31 -53.81 -4.24
C PRO A 36 -38.87 -53.49 -2.81
N LEU A 37 -38.75 -52.20 -2.51
CA LEU A 37 -38.45 -51.69 -1.16
C LEU A 37 -39.66 -51.88 -0.21
N PRO A 38 -39.43 -52.21 1.07
CA PRO A 38 -40.49 -52.40 2.06
C PRO A 38 -41.16 -51.07 2.45
N ARG A 39 -42.47 -51.14 2.75
CA ARG A 39 -43.29 -50.01 3.20
C ARG A 39 -42.83 -49.52 4.57
N PRO A 40 -42.66 -48.20 4.79
CA PRO A 40 -42.28 -47.68 6.09
C PRO A 40 -43.45 -47.72 7.06
N GLU A 41 -43.12 -48.08 8.31
CA GLU A 41 -44.01 -48.14 9.47
C GLU A 41 -44.67 -46.79 9.78
N ALA A 42 -45.87 -46.86 10.36
CA ALA A 42 -46.67 -45.72 10.74
C ALA A 42 -45.92 -44.83 11.75
N CYS A 43 -45.60 -43.61 11.33
CA CYS A 43 -44.96 -42.60 12.16
C CYS A 43 -45.99 -42.02 13.14
N ASP A 44 -45.66 -42.10 14.43
CA ASP A 44 -46.40 -41.52 15.53
C ASP A 44 -46.73 -40.03 15.31
N ARG A 45 -47.92 -39.63 15.78
CA ARG A 45 -48.40 -38.26 15.75
C ARG A 45 -47.49 -37.36 16.58
N ALA A 46 -46.59 -36.65 15.91
CA ALA A 46 -45.81 -35.57 16.52
C ALA A 46 -46.71 -34.36 16.82
N GLU A 47 -46.65 -33.87 18.06
CA GLU A 47 -47.29 -32.63 18.51
C GLU A 47 -46.89 -31.41 17.66
N PRO A 48 -47.76 -30.39 17.52
CA PRO A 48 -47.46 -29.20 16.72
C PRO A 48 -46.30 -28.42 17.33
N ARG A 49 -45.12 -28.52 16.71
CA ARG A 49 -43.96 -27.67 17.02
C ARG A 49 -44.30 -26.22 16.69
N ASN A 50 -44.30 -25.39 17.73
CA ASN A 50 -44.40 -23.94 17.63
C ASN A 50 -43.36 -23.41 16.61
N PRO A 51 -43.74 -22.65 15.55
CA PRO A 51 -42.78 -22.20 14.56
C PRO A 51 -41.76 -21.28 15.23
N LYS A 52 -40.47 -21.67 15.17
CA LYS A 52 -39.37 -20.78 15.54
C LYS A 52 -39.54 -19.46 14.77
N PRO A 53 -39.39 -18.29 15.41
CA PRO A 53 -39.54 -17.03 14.72
C PRO A 53 -38.60 -17.03 13.51
N ARG A 54 -39.15 -16.81 12.31
CA ARG A 54 -38.36 -16.59 11.10
C ARG A 54 -37.35 -15.50 11.46
N ARG A 55 -36.05 -15.83 11.45
CA ARG A 55 -35.01 -14.81 11.46
C ARG A 55 -35.29 -13.91 10.27
N GLN A 56 -35.83 -12.73 10.55
CA GLN A 56 -35.92 -11.67 9.56
C GLN A 56 -34.48 -11.46 9.05
N PRO A 57 -34.24 -11.45 7.73
CA PRO A 57 -32.96 -10.97 7.24
C PRO A 57 -32.78 -9.57 7.84
N SER A 58 -31.62 -9.36 8.47
CA SER A 58 -31.27 -8.12 9.16
C SER A 58 -31.32 -6.95 8.17
N ALA A 59 -32.50 -6.36 8.03
CA ALA A 59 -32.72 -5.10 7.36
C ALA A 59 -32.18 -4.01 8.28
N ASN A 60 -30.92 -3.64 8.06
CA ASN A 60 -30.41 -2.30 8.34
C ASN A 60 -29.12 -2.06 7.52
N LEU A 61 -29.28 -2.11 6.20
CA LEU A 61 -28.47 -1.30 5.30
C LEU A 61 -29.12 0.10 5.33
N LEU A 62 -28.38 1.13 5.72
CA LEU A 62 -28.75 2.57 5.72
C LEU A 62 -29.45 3.19 6.94
N THR A 63 -29.11 2.83 8.18
CA THR A 63 -29.33 3.76 9.31
C THR A 63 -28.07 4.60 9.59
N PRO A 64 -28.05 5.92 9.29
CA PRO A 64 -26.96 6.79 9.69
C PRO A 64 -27.14 7.13 11.18
N ARG A 65 -26.59 6.31 12.07
CA ARG A 65 -26.51 6.61 13.51
C ARG A 65 -25.14 6.25 14.10
N ASN A 66 -24.08 6.48 13.34
CA ASN A 66 -22.74 6.61 13.91
C ASN A 66 -22.26 8.04 13.64
N PRO A 67 -22.02 8.87 14.68
CA PRO A 67 -21.52 10.24 14.48
C PRO A 67 -20.22 10.30 13.66
N ALA A 68 -19.39 9.26 13.73
CA ALA A 68 -18.18 9.16 12.92
C ALA A 68 -18.46 9.01 11.41
N VAL A 69 -19.51 8.27 11.04
CA VAL A 69 -19.90 8.09 9.62
C VAL A 69 -20.51 9.38 9.05
N LEU A 70 -21.34 10.07 9.84
CA LEU A 70 -21.90 11.37 9.47
C LEU A 70 -20.79 12.43 9.27
N SER A 71 -19.74 12.36 10.09
CA SER A 71 -18.55 13.22 9.95
C SER A 71 -17.70 12.90 8.72
N PHE A 72 -17.68 11.66 8.21
CA PHE A 72 -16.89 11.33 7.02
C PHE A 72 -17.65 11.70 5.73
N THR A 73 -18.97 11.51 5.71
CA THR A 73 -19.82 11.93 4.59
C THR A 73 -19.76 13.44 4.37
N SER A 74 -19.69 14.26 5.43
CA SER A 74 -19.53 15.71 5.26
C SER A 74 -18.21 16.08 4.57
N LEU A 75 -17.11 15.37 4.86
CA LEU A 75 -15.83 15.58 4.16
C LEU A 75 -15.94 15.21 2.68
N LEU A 76 -16.65 14.13 2.35
CA LEU A 76 -16.88 13.75 0.96
C LEU A 76 -17.72 14.79 0.21
N ASN A 77 -18.74 15.37 0.85
CA ASN A 77 -19.52 16.46 0.24
C ASN A 77 -18.64 17.69 -0.01
N GLN A 78 -17.82 18.09 0.98
CA GLN A 78 -16.88 19.21 0.84
C GLN A 78 -15.93 18.99 -0.35
N ILE A 79 -15.35 17.79 -0.47
CA ILE A 79 -14.49 17.42 -1.61
C ILE A 79 -15.28 17.44 -2.93
N ALA A 80 -16.51 16.93 -2.95
CA ALA A 80 -17.37 16.90 -4.13
C ALA A 80 -17.75 18.31 -4.61
N ASP A 81 -17.88 19.26 -3.69
CA ASP A 81 -18.10 20.69 -3.97
C ASP A 81 -16.82 21.42 -4.40
N GLY A 82 -15.70 20.70 -4.55
CA GLY A 82 -14.41 21.26 -4.97
C GLY A 82 -13.69 22.05 -3.89
N GLN A 83 -14.09 21.91 -2.62
CA GLN A 83 -13.51 22.63 -1.50
C GLN A 83 -12.35 21.82 -0.88
N ASP A 84 -11.28 22.53 -0.55
CA ASP A 84 -10.13 21.93 0.14
C ASP A 84 -10.48 21.62 1.60
N LEU A 85 -9.98 20.49 2.09
CA LEU A 85 -10.01 20.19 3.51
C LEU A 85 -8.94 20.98 4.26
N SER A 86 -9.22 21.35 5.52
CA SER A 86 -8.17 21.77 6.44
C SER A 86 -7.22 20.61 6.71
N ASP A 87 -6.04 20.93 7.22
CA ASP A 87 -5.04 19.94 7.57
C ASP A 87 -5.48 19.08 8.77
N GLU A 88 -6.27 19.60 9.71
CA GLU A 88 -6.92 18.79 10.77
C GLU A 88 -7.98 17.84 10.22
N GLN A 89 -8.81 18.32 9.28
CA GLN A 89 -9.83 17.49 8.63
C GLN A 89 -9.19 16.33 7.87
N ALA A 90 -8.14 16.62 7.08
CA ALA A 90 -7.40 15.61 6.32
C ALA A 90 -6.66 14.63 7.25
N GLU A 91 -6.05 15.13 8.33
CA GLU A 91 -5.39 14.28 9.32
C GLU A 91 -6.40 13.31 9.97
N ALA A 92 -7.54 13.80 10.43
CA ALA A 92 -8.58 12.99 11.04
C ALA A 92 -9.11 11.92 10.07
N ALA A 93 -9.36 12.30 8.81
CA ALA A 93 -9.84 11.39 7.77
C ALA A 93 -8.83 10.25 7.49
N VAL A 94 -7.57 10.61 7.25
CA VAL A 94 -6.52 9.61 6.96
C VAL A 94 -6.23 8.73 8.17
N ARG A 95 -6.27 9.29 9.39
CA ARG A 95 -6.14 8.51 10.62
C ARG A 95 -7.27 7.47 10.74
N ALA A 96 -8.52 7.87 10.55
CA ALA A 96 -9.66 6.96 10.58
C ALA A 96 -9.54 5.85 9.52
N MET A 97 -9.11 6.20 8.31
CA MET A 97 -8.86 5.22 7.24
C MET A 97 -7.76 4.22 7.61
N MET A 98 -6.66 4.70 8.22
CA MET A 98 -5.52 3.88 8.61
C MET A 98 -5.74 3.10 9.92
N SER A 99 -6.74 3.46 10.72
CA SER A 99 -7.22 2.68 11.86
C SER A 99 -8.22 1.58 11.47
N GLY A 100 -8.73 1.60 10.24
CA GLY A 100 -9.75 0.66 9.77
C GLY A 100 -11.18 1.04 10.13
N ASP A 101 -11.41 2.29 10.56
CA ASP A 101 -12.73 2.79 10.97
C ASP A 101 -13.60 3.23 9.77
N VAL A 102 -12.99 3.30 8.57
CA VAL A 102 -13.65 3.74 7.33
C VAL A 102 -13.81 2.55 6.38
N SER A 103 -15.02 2.37 5.86
CA SER A 103 -15.29 1.30 4.89
C SER A 103 -14.48 1.47 3.59
N PRO A 104 -14.13 0.38 2.88
CA PRO A 104 -13.41 0.46 1.60
C PRO A 104 -14.07 1.37 0.56
N ALA A 105 -15.41 1.39 0.50
CA ALA A 105 -16.15 2.24 -0.43
C ALA A 105 -15.95 3.74 -0.12
N LEU A 106 -16.04 4.14 1.15
CA LEU A 106 -15.82 5.52 1.57
C LEU A 106 -14.36 5.94 1.40
N ALA A 107 -13.42 5.06 1.73
CA ALA A 107 -11.98 5.28 1.50
C ALA A 107 -11.67 5.45 0.00
N GLY A 108 -12.27 4.63 -0.86
CA GLY A 108 -12.15 4.76 -2.31
C GLY A 108 -12.71 6.07 -2.83
N ALA A 109 -13.90 6.46 -2.38
CA ALA A 109 -14.52 7.74 -2.72
C ALA A 109 -13.68 8.94 -2.29
N PHE A 110 -13.11 8.89 -1.08
CA PHE A 110 -12.22 9.93 -0.56
C PHE A 110 -10.97 10.09 -1.44
N LEU A 111 -10.27 8.99 -1.72
CA LEU A 111 -9.06 9.01 -2.53
C LEU A 111 -9.31 9.45 -3.97
N TRP A 112 -10.43 9.02 -4.56
CA TRP A 112 -10.82 9.45 -5.89
C TRP A 112 -11.21 10.93 -5.90
N GLY A 113 -12.02 11.37 -4.94
CA GLY A 113 -12.46 12.76 -4.82
C GLY A 113 -11.30 13.73 -4.71
N LEU A 114 -10.33 13.46 -3.82
CA LEU A 114 -9.12 14.28 -3.68
C LEU A 114 -8.34 14.34 -5.00
N LYS A 115 -8.17 13.19 -5.66
CA LYS A 115 -7.46 13.13 -6.95
C LYS A 115 -8.15 13.95 -8.03
N THR A 116 -9.48 13.88 -8.14
CA THR A 116 -10.23 14.59 -9.17
C THR A 116 -10.32 16.09 -8.91
N LYS A 117 -10.41 16.49 -7.62
CA LYS A 117 -10.33 17.88 -7.19
C LYS A 117 -8.92 18.45 -7.42
N GLY A 118 -7.91 17.62 -7.21
CA GLY A 118 -6.52 18.03 -7.04
C GLY A 118 -6.20 18.11 -5.54
N GLU A 119 -5.15 17.41 -5.11
CA GLU A 119 -4.72 17.41 -3.72
C GLU A 119 -4.14 18.77 -3.32
N ALA A 120 -4.72 19.37 -2.27
CA ALA A 120 -4.25 20.62 -1.69
C ALA A 120 -3.07 20.41 -0.72
N VAL A 121 -2.32 21.47 -0.46
CA VAL A 121 -1.18 21.45 0.49
C VAL A 121 -1.64 21.05 1.89
N SER A 122 -2.78 21.59 2.36
CA SER A 122 -3.38 21.24 3.66
C SER A 122 -3.70 19.75 3.76
N GLU A 123 -4.25 19.18 2.69
CA GLU A 123 -4.63 17.77 2.63
C GLU A 123 -3.41 16.84 2.67
N ILE A 124 -2.36 17.18 1.92
CA ILE A 124 -1.11 16.44 1.91
C ILE A 124 -0.42 16.53 3.28
N ALA A 125 -0.39 17.72 3.88
CA ALA A 125 0.19 17.95 5.20
C ALA A 125 -0.55 17.15 6.30
N GLY A 126 -1.88 17.24 6.34
CA GLY A 126 -2.70 16.48 7.28
C GLY A 126 -2.52 14.96 7.12
N ALA A 127 -2.51 14.47 5.87
CA ALA A 127 -2.26 13.07 5.58
C ALA A 127 -0.86 12.60 6.03
N ALA A 128 0.17 13.42 5.82
CA ALA A 128 1.53 13.12 6.28
C ALA A 128 1.60 13.09 7.82
N ARG A 129 0.93 14.01 8.52
CA ARG A 129 0.85 14.02 9.99
C ARG A 129 0.15 12.78 10.53
N ALA A 130 -0.96 12.36 9.93
CA ALA A 130 -1.65 11.13 10.30
C ALA A 130 -0.73 9.91 10.17
N MET A 131 -0.01 9.80 9.05
CA MET A 131 0.94 8.71 8.84
C MET A 131 2.11 8.73 9.82
N ARG A 132 2.69 9.91 10.10
CA ARG A 132 3.75 10.07 11.11
C ARG A 132 3.28 9.69 12.52
N GLY A 133 2.03 10.02 12.86
CA GLY A 133 1.43 9.66 14.16
C GLY A 133 1.07 8.18 14.32
N LEU A 134 1.12 7.39 13.26
CA LEU A 134 0.78 5.96 13.26
C LEU A 134 1.98 5.06 12.90
N MET A 135 3.14 5.64 12.59
CA MET A 135 4.34 4.88 12.23
C MET A 135 5.11 4.43 13.47
N THR A 136 5.85 3.34 13.34
CA THR A 136 6.87 2.98 14.32
C THR A 136 8.17 3.69 13.97
N GLY A 137 8.59 4.63 14.80
CA GLY A 137 9.79 5.44 14.56
C GLY A 137 11.09 4.75 15.00
N VAL A 138 12.21 5.36 14.63
CA VAL A 138 13.57 5.05 15.12
C VAL A 138 14.30 6.36 15.40
N ALA A 139 15.25 6.34 16.33
CA ALA A 139 16.12 7.49 16.59
C ALA A 139 17.20 7.63 15.49
N ALA A 140 17.27 8.80 14.87
CA ALA A 140 18.39 9.17 14.00
C ALA A 140 19.21 10.31 14.66
N PRO A 141 20.54 10.38 14.43
CA PRO A 141 21.36 11.48 14.90
C PRO A 141 20.88 12.85 14.37
N GLU A 142 21.22 13.91 15.09
CA GLU A 142 21.02 15.27 14.59
C GLU A 142 21.77 15.48 13.27
N GLY A 143 21.17 16.25 12.36
CA GLY A 143 21.73 16.43 11.02
C GLY A 143 21.48 15.23 10.08
N ALA A 144 20.69 14.24 10.48
CA ALA A 144 20.31 13.16 9.57
C ALA A 144 19.48 13.67 8.38
N ILE A 145 19.87 13.24 7.19
CA ILE A 145 19.19 13.55 5.93
C ILE A 145 18.48 12.30 5.38
N ASP A 146 17.29 12.50 4.80
CA ASP A 146 16.65 11.50 3.95
C ASP A 146 16.89 11.83 2.46
N VAL A 147 17.15 10.80 1.67
CA VAL A 147 17.29 10.92 0.22
C VAL A 147 16.34 9.92 -0.41
N CYS A 148 15.18 10.40 -0.83
CA CYS A 148 14.12 9.56 -1.32
C CYS A 148 13.33 10.27 -2.44
N GLY A 149 12.39 9.55 -3.03
CA GLY A 149 11.52 10.10 -4.04
C GLY A 149 10.16 9.46 -3.96
N THR A 150 9.17 10.17 -4.49
CA THR A 150 7.79 9.69 -4.64
C THR A 150 7.71 8.41 -5.50
N GLY A 151 8.68 8.22 -6.41
CA GLY A 151 8.70 7.10 -7.35
C GLY A 151 7.61 7.23 -8.42
N GLY A 152 7.54 6.28 -9.36
CA GLY A 152 6.49 6.29 -10.39
C GLY A 152 6.72 7.25 -11.56
N ASP A 153 7.93 7.82 -11.70
CA ASP A 153 8.37 8.64 -12.84
C ASP A 153 8.51 7.85 -14.16
N LYS A 154 8.44 6.51 -14.07
CA LYS A 154 8.59 5.55 -15.19
C LYS A 154 9.92 5.70 -15.95
N SER A 155 10.92 6.37 -15.37
CA SER A 155 12.20 6.67 -16.02
C SER A 155 13.10 5.43 -16.16
N SER A 156 12.81 4.35 -15.42
CA SER A 156 13.59 3.10 -15.39
C SER A 156 15.09 3.35 -15.15
N THR A 157 15.39 4.33 -14.31
CA THR A 157 16.76 4.71 -13.92
C THR A 157 17.34 3.74 -12.90
N TYR A 158 18.64 3.87 -12.65
CA TYR A 158 19.30 3.20 -11.52
C TYR A 158 18.76 3.70 -10.18
N ASN A 159 19.06 3.00 -9.10
CA ASN A 159 18.69 3.40 -7.73
C ASN A 159 19.56 4.57 -7.22
N ILE A 160 19.51 5.72 -7.92
CA ILE A 160 20.35 6.91 -7.72
C ILE A 160 20.29 7.37 -6.26
N SER A 161 19.08 7.49 -5.69
CA SER A 161 18.92 7.91 -4.29
C SER A 161 19.57 6.95 -3.30
N THR A 162 19.74 5.67 -3.65
CA THR A 162 20.41 4.67 -2.80
C THR A 162 21.92 4.85 -2.87
N ALA A 163 22.47 5.09 -4.08
CA ALA A 163 23.88 5.40 -4.25
C ALA A 163 24.28 6.70 -3.53
N VAL A 164 23.45 7.76 -3.64
CA VAL A 164 23.67 9.04 -2.95
C VAL A 164 23.74 8.86 -1.43
N SER A 165 22.90 7.99 -0.85
CA SER A 165 22.95 7.71 0.59
C SER A 165 24.33 7.21 1.06
N PHE A 166 25.01 6.37 0.27
CA PHE A 166 26.35 5.90 0.62
C PHE A 166 27.41 6.99 0.45
N VAL A 167 27.29 7.84 -0.57
CA VAL A 167 28.21 8.98 -0.77
C VAL A 167 28.12 9.97 0.39
N LEU A 168 26.91 10.30 0.84
CA LEU A 168 26.68 11.19 1.98
C LEU A 168 27.24 10.60 3.28
N ALA A 169 26.95 9.33 3.56
CA ALA A 169 27.48 8.63 4.73
C ALA A 169 29.01 8.58 4.73
N GLY A 170 29.63 8.28 3.58
CA GLY A 170 31.09 8.32 3.41
C GLY A 170 31.69 9.73 3.55
N SER A 171 30.88 10.77 3.43
CA SER A 171 31.26 12.16 3.66
C SER A 171 31.00 12.63 5.10
N GLY A 172 30.57 11.72 6.00
CA GLY A 172 30.30 12.02 7.40
C GLY A 172 28.91 12.59 7.68
N ILE A 173 28.00 12.62 6.70
CA ILE A 173 26.62 13.09 6.88
C ILE A 173 25.75 11.89 7.22
N PRO A 174 25.09 11.84 8.40
CA PRO A 174 24.23 10.72 8.76
C PRO A 174 23.00 10.64 7.82
N VAL A 175 22.66 9.44 7.39
CA VAL A 175 21.55 9.20 6.46
C VAL A 175 20.52 8.25 7.07
N ALA A 176 19.30 8.74 7.23
CA ALA A 176 18.13 7.94 7.62
C ALA A 176 17.27 7.73 6.37
N LYS A 177 17.65 6.77 5.52
CA LYS A 177 17.01 6.58 4.20
C LYS A 177 15.68 5.88 4.33
N HIS A 178 14.58 6.56 3.99
CA HIS A 178 13.29 5.89 3.84
C HIS A 178 13.14 5.29 2.43
N GLY A 179 12.63 4.06 2.34
CA GLY A 179 12.39 3.44 1.05
C GLY A 179 11.57 2.16 1.10
N ASN A 180 11.23 1.68 -0.09
CA ASN A 180 10.42 0.49 -0.29
C ASN A 180 10.97 -0.35 -1.46
N ARG A 181 10.34 -1.50 -1.68
CA ARG A 181 10.50 -2.30 -2.91
C ARG A 181 9.89 -1.57 -4.10
N ALA A 182 10.26 -2.01 -5.30
CA ALA A 182 9.73 -1.47 -6.54
C ALA A 182 8.19 -1.61 -6.58
N ALA A 183 7.48 -0.51 -6.84
CA ALA A 183 6.04 -0.56 -7.14
C ALA A 183 5.78 -0.69 -8.64
N THR A 184 6.55 0.03 -9.46
CA THR A 184 6.40 0.06 -10.94
C THR A 184 7.73 -0.05 -11.70
N SER A 185 8.88 0.08 -11.03
CA SER A 185 10.21 -0.06 -11.64
C SER A 185 10.70 -1.51 -11.60
N LYS A 186 11.85 -1.79 -12.25
CA LYS A 186 12.49 -3.12 -12.21
C LYS A 186 13.08 -3.45 -10.83
N SER A 187 13.55 -2.44 -10.10
CA SER A 187 14.12 -2.58 -8.75
C SER A 187 13.87 -1.31 -7.93
N GLY A 188 13.51 -1.49 -6.66
CA GLY A 188 13.43 -0.44 -5.65
C GLY A 188 14.69 -0.39 -4.78
N ALA A 189 14.73 0.55 -3.85
CA ALA A 189 15.86 0.68 -2.91
C ALA A 189 16.02 -0.59 -2.05
N ALA A 190 14.91 -1.13 -1.54
CA ALA A 190 14.93 -2.35 -0.74
C ALA A 190 15.44 -3.56 -1.54
N ASP A 191 15.10 -3.65 -2.83
CA ASP A 191 15.51 -4.79 -3.67
C ASP A 191 17.02 -4.80 -3.90
N VAL A 192 17.63 -3.62 -4.16
CA VAL A 192 19.08 -3.48 -4.31
C VAL A 192 19.80 -3.73 -2.99
N LEU A 193 19.31 -3.16 -1.89
CA LEU A 193 19.94 -3.35 -0.59
C LEU A 193 19.89 -4.82 -0.15
N ALA A 194 18.78 -5.52 -0.39
CA ALA A 194 18.69 -6.96 -0.15
C ALA A 194 19.69 -7.74 -1.02
N ALA A 195 19.85 -7.39 -2.29
CA ALA A 195 20.82 -8.02 -3.18
C ALA A 195 22.29 -7.77 -2.75
N LEU A 196 22.55 -6.64 -2.07
CA LEU A 196 23.84 -6.31 -1.46
C LEU A 196 24.05 -6.98 -0.09
N GLY A 197 23.09 -7.76 0.40
CA GLY A 197 23.18 -8.48 1.67
C GLY A 197 22.72 -7.69 2.91
N VAL A 198 22.07 -6.53 2.72
CA VAL A 198 21.51 -5.76 3.84
C VAL A 198 20.30 -6.51 4.42
N ASN A 199 20.30 -6.70 5.74
CA ASN A 199 19.16 -7.27 6.45
C ASN A 199 18.02 -6.25 6.57
N LEU A 200 17.00 -6.36 5.71
CA LEU A 200 15.82 -5.49 5.73
C LEU A 200 14.94 -5.69 6.97
N GLU A 201 15.06 -6.85 7.63
CA GLU A 201 14.30 -7.24 8.82
C GLU A 201 15.08 -6.99 10.12
N ALA A 202 16.20 -6.26 10.06
CA ALA A 202 17.02 -5.90 11.23
C ALA A 202 16.19 -5.21 12.32
N ASP A 203 16.38 -5.55 13.59
CA ASP A 203 15.65 -4.89 14.68
C ASP A 203 15.87 -3.38 14.68
N PHE A 204 14.87 -2.62 15.13
CA PHE A 204 14.92 -1.15 15.13
C PHE A 204 16.15 -0.60 15.86
N ALA A 205 16.55 -1.21 16.98
CA ALA A 205 17.77 -0.85 17.69
C ALA A 205 19.05 -1.04 16.84
N LEU A 206 19.10 -2.07 15.99
CA LEU A 206 20.22 -2.29 15.08
C LEU A 206 20.23 -1.25 13.95
N ILE A 207 19.05 -0.81 13.49
CA ILE A 207 18.93 0.28 12.51
C ILE A 207 19.45 1.60 13.13
N GLU A 208 19.06 1.93 14.37
CA GLU A 208 19.55 3.10 15.09
C GLU A 208 21.07 3.08 15.25
N GLN A 209 21.64 1.92 15.64
CA GLN A 209 23.08 1.72 15.72
C GLN A 209 23.77 1.86 14.37
N ALA A 210 23.18 1.35 13.29
CA ALA A 210 23.72 1.48 11.94
C ALA A 210 23.78 2.96 11.50
N ILE A 211 22.73 3.75 11.77
CA ILE A 211 22.75 5.18 11.47
C ILE A 211 23.86 5.89 12.27
N ALA A 212 23.96 5.58 13.57
CA ALA A 212 24.92 6.23 14.46
C ALA A 212 26.39 5.86 14.18
N GLN A 213 26.67 4.59 13.85
CA GLN A 213 28.04 4.07 13.73
C GLN A 213 28.52 3.97 12.29
N ALA A 214 27.65 3.55 11.37
CA ALA A 214 27.98 3.42 9.94
C ALA A 214 27.58 4.66 9.13
N GLY A 215 26.91 5.63 9.74
CA GLY A 215 26.45 6.86 9.08
C GLY A 215 25.25 6.65 8.15
N VAL A 216 24.72 5.43 8.03
CA VAL A 216 23.56 5.14 7.16
C VAL A 216 22.71 4.02 7.74
N GLY A 217 21.40 4.25 7.77
CA GLY A 217 20.39 3.22 8.03
C GLY A 217 19.29 3.24 6.99
N PHE A 218 18.75 2.06 6.69
CA PHE A 218 17.63 1.90 5.79
C PHE A 218 16.34 1.64 6.57
N LEU A 219 15.38 2.54 6.39
CA LEU A 219 14.06 2.48 7.02
C LEU A 219 13.11 1.83 6.01
N PHE A 220 12.83 0.55 6.18
CA PHE A 220 11.99 -0.18 5.23
C PHE A 220 10.50 0.11 5.49
N ALA A 221 9.84 0.78 4.54
CA ALA A 221 8.48 1.32 4.70
C ALA A 221 7.46 0.30 5.23
N GLN A 222 7.56 -0.97 4.82
CA GLN A 222 6.63 -2.03 5.24
C GLN A 222 6.70 -2.34 6.74
N ARG A 223 7.85 -2.08 7.38
CA ARG A 223 8.06 -2.32 8.82
C ARG A 223 7.66 -1.12 9.67
N HIS A 224 7.75 0.10 9.12
CA HIS A 224 7.43 1.32 9.86
C HIS A 224 5.96 1.76 9.70
N HIS A 225 5.31 1.46 8.58
CA HIS A 225 3.95 1.95 8.28
C HIS A 225 2.88 0.84 8.35
N GLY A 226 2.85 0.06 9.42
CA GLY A 226 1.93 -1.09 9.56
C GLY A 226 0.45 -0.74 9.41
N ALA A 227 0.03 0.46 9.83
CA ALA A 227 -1.34 0.95 9.70
C ALA A 227 -1.81 1.12 8.24
N ILE A 228 -0.89 1.22 7.27
CA ILE A 228 -1.24 1.33 5.84
C ILE A 228 -2.02 0.11 5.34
N ARG A 229 -1.91 -1.05 6.03
CA ARG A 229 -2.63 -2.28 5.68
C ARG A 229 -4.14 -2.10 5.51
N HIS A 230 -4.75 -1.15 6.23
CA HIS A 230 -6.18 -0.89 6.17
C HIS A 230 -6.61 -0.21 4.86
N VAL A 231 -5.73 0.58 4.25
CA VAL A 231 -5.99 1.27 2.96
C VAL A 231 -5.42 0.53 1.75
N MET A 232 -4.52 -0.44 1.97
CA MET A 232 -3.89 -1.18 0.88
C MET A 232 -4.86 -1.92 -0.05
N PRO A 233 -5.94 -2.58 0.40
CA PRO A 233 -6.91 -3.22 -0.49
C PRO A 233 -7.52 -2.23 -1.47
N VAL A 234 -7.98 -1.07 -0.98
CA VAL A 234 -8.55 0.01 -1.80
C VAL A 234 -7.54 0.51 -2.83
N ARG A 235 -6.28 0.73 -2.42
CA ARG A 235 -5.23 1.17 -3.34
C ARG A 235 -4.93 0.15 -4.43
N LYS A 236 -4.97 -1.16 -4.09
CA LYS A 236 -4.78 -2.25 -5.05
C LYS A 236 -5.94 -2.36 -6.04
N GLU A 237 -7.16 -2.07 -5.62
CA GLU A 237 -8.35 -2.06 -6.49
C GLU A 237 -8.37 -0.84 -7.40
N LEU A 238 -8.05 0.35 -6.87
CA LEU A 238 -8.02 1.59 -7.65
C LEU A 238 -6.98 1.58 -8.77
N GLN A 239 -5.78 1.03 -8.52
CA GLN A 239 -4.65 0.95 -9.47
C GLN A 239 -4.23 2.29 -10.11
N ILE A 240 -4.56 3.41 -9.48
CA ILE A 240 -4.21 4.76 -9.93
C ILE A 240 -3.43 5.51 -8.84
N PRO A 241 -2.57 6.49 -9.21
CA PRO A 241 -1.89 7.34 -8.22
C PRO A 241 -2.90 8.17 -7.44
N THR A 242 -2.71 8.27 -6.13
CA THR A 242 -3.53 9.05 -5.18
C THR A 242 -2.61 9.87 -4.28
N VAL A 243 -3.17 10.65 -3.34
CA VAL A 243 -2.40 11.34 -2.29
C VAL A 243 -1.33 10.44 -1.63
N PHE A 244 -1.60 9.15 -1.40
CA PHE A 244 -0.65 8.19 -0.82
C PHE A 244 0.65 7.99 -1.63
N ASN A 245 0.67 8.33 -2.92
CA ASN A 245 1.88 8.31 -3.74
C ASN A 245 2.81 9.50 -3.45
N LEU A 246 2.30 10.55 -2.82
CA LEU A 246 3.06 11.73 -2.39
C LEU A 246 3.63 11.57 -0.99
N LEU A 247 3.01 10.72 -0.14
CA LEU A 247 3.27 10.69 1.30
C LEU A 247 4.56 9.96 1.69
N GLY A 248 5.05 9.00 0.91
CA GLY A 248 6.21 8.18 1.28
C GLY A 248 7.43 9.00 1.74
N PRO A 249 7.87 9.99 0.96
CA PRO A 249 8.94 10.89 1.36
C PRO A 249 8.64 11.76 2.58
N LEU A 250 7.37 12.10 2.80
CA LEU A 250 6.96 12.98 3.89
C LEU A 250 6.88 12.25 5.22
N THR A 251 7.01 10.91 5.25
CA THR A 251 6.77 10.09 6.45
C THR A 251 8.00 9.33 6.89
N ASN A 252 9.18 9.96 6.82
CA ASN A 252 10.43 9.35 7.26
C ASN A 252 10.37 8.92 8.74
N PRO A 253 10.52 7.61 9.06
CA PRO A 253 10.42 7.11 10.45
C PRO A 253 11.57 7.53 11.38
N GLY A 254 12.68 8.00 10.82
CA GLY A 254 13.83 8.52 11.57
C GLY A 254 13.68 10.00 11.98
N GLY A 255 12.57 10.65 11.60
CA GLY A 255 12.34 12.06 11.93
C GLY A 255 13.33 13.03 11.26
N ALA A 256 13.88 12.65 10.10
CA ALA A 256 14.84 13.47 9.36
C ALA A 256 14.26 14.85 9.03
N LYS A 257 14.94 15.91 9.48
CA LYS A 257 14.55 17.32 9.24
C LYS A 257 15.11 17.88 7.93
N MET A 258 16.06 17.17 7.32
CA MET A 258 16.63 17.53 6.02
C MET A 258 16.27 16.45 5.01
N GLN A 259 15.90 16.86 3.80
CA GLN A 259 15.52 15.93 2.74
C GLN A 259 16.03 16.38 1.37
N LEU A 260 16.51 15.42 0.58
CA LEU A 260 16.65 15.55 -0.87
C LEU A 260 15.53 14.72 -1.52
N LEU A 261 14.49 15.42 -1.97
CA LEU A 261 13.23 14.83 -2.43
C LEU A 261 13.10 14.87 -3.96
N GLY A 262 13.01 13.70 -4.59
CA GLY A 262 12.59 13.54 -5.98
C GLY A 262 11.07 13.45 -6.15
N VAL A 263 10.49 14.30 -6.98
CA VAL A 263 9.06 14.26 -7.32
C VAL A 263 8.83 13.72 -8.73
N PHE A 264 7.80 12.91 -8.92
CA PHE A 264 7.57 12.23 -10.22
C PHE A 264 7.05 13.15 -11.32
N ALA A 265 6.51 14.33 -10.96
CA ALA A 265 5.99 15.30 -11.92
C ALA A 265 6.18 16.75 -11.44
N PRO A 266 6.44 17.70 -12.36
CA PRO A 266 6.78 19.09 -12.01
C PRO A 266 5.74 19.80 -11.14
N GLN A 267 4.45 19.51 -11.34
CA GLN A 267 3.37 20.15 -10.58
C GLN A 267 3.42 19.84 -9.07
N TRP A 268 4.15 18.81 -8.65
CA TRP A 268 4.30 18.43 -7.24
C TRP A 268 5.52 19.05 -6.56
N VAL A 269 6.39 19.76 -7.30
CA VAL A 269 7.58 20.39 -6.71
C VAL A 269 7.19 21.41 -5.64
N GLU A 270 6.39 22.42 -6.00
CA GLU A 270 6.00 23.48 -5.08
C GLU A 270 5.07 22.98 -3.96
N PRO A 271 4.01 22.20 -4.22
CA PRO A 271 3.15 21.70 -3.15
C PRO A 271 3.92 20.91 -2.09
N LEU A 272 4.81 20.00 -2.50
CA LEU A 272 5.59 19.22 -1.53
C LEU A 272 6.62 20.07 -0.80
N ALA A 273 7.23 21.07 -1.45
CA ALA A 273 8.11 22.02 -0.77
C ALA A 273 7.37 22.84 0.31
N ARG A 274 6.08 23.16 0.13
CA ARG A 274 5.26 23.86 1.14
C ARG A 274 4.83 22.98 2.30
N VAL A 275 4.80 21.66 2.12
CA VAL A 275 4.44 20.71 3.19
C VAL A 275 5.63 20.41 4.11
N LEU A 276 6.86 20.47 3.59
CA LEU A 276 8.11 20.25 4.32
C LEU A 276 8.44 21.40 5.28
#